data_AF-A0A4R1YJQ8-F1
#
_entry.id   AF-A0A4R1YJQ8-F1
#
_cell.length_a   1.000
_cell.length_b   1.000
_cell.length_c   1.000
_cell.angle_alpha   90.00
_cell.angle_beta   90.00
_cell.angle_gamma   90.00
#
_symmetry.space_group_name_H-M   'P 1'
#
loop_
_entity.id
_entity.type
_entity.pdbx_description
1 polymer ?
#
loop_
_entity_poly.entity_id
_entity_poly.type
_entity_poly.pdbx_seq_one_letter_code
_entity_poly.pdbx_strand_id
1 'polypeptide(L)'
;MTTETEDKLGCIQAVFEAIRGKSISFFPRVDDNRAPGKLRTLTDKEAIDAIDTRVKQLAPDKDSLEAALKVARESLDEVTAQTDYQDGKATRLLTILTFMSAFSGLAFTRLSDGYPLSIISWADKWSAVNSGLVIVSYLLFAAFALLATSGALVTFHAIRARFRYPRAAAKDKPPGSMLFWMGISRTQPNRWANAFVDPGDATKVAAELRTEYLRNYIVETYLIAAKVADKMRFLEPAQRIQSWAIAALFFWIIITAGVFAFVHPLKKESNSVIRIETPVSSVCITGGNNVSTAANGQPCGVSP
;
A
#
# COMPACT_ATOMS: atom_id res chain seq x y z
N MET A 1 -15.20 10.66 -27.40
CA MET A 1 -14.98 11.35 -26.12
C MET A 1 -15.68 10.54 -25.05
N THR A 2 -14.95 9.66 -24.35
CA THR A 2 -15.48 8.95 -23.19
C THR A 2 -15.73 9.95 -22.07
N THR A 3 -16.86 9.82 -21.39
CA THR A 3 -17.10 10.58 -20.17
C THR A 3 -16.12 10.05 -19.11
N GLU A 4 -15.20 10.90 -18.62
CA GLU A 4 -14.19 10.59 -17.58
C GLU A 4 -14.74 9.84 -16.34
N THR A 5 -16.06 9.84 -16.17
CA THR A 5 -16.81 9.19 -15.10
C THR A 5 -16.74 7.66 -15.12
N GLU A 6 -16.56 7.00 -16.27
CA GLU A 6 -16.41 5.53 -16.29
C GLU A 6 -15.02 5.05 -15.81
N ASP A 7 -13.99 5.88 -16.02
CA ASP A 7 -12.61 5.52 -15.72
C ASP A 7 -12.28 5.71 -14.22
N LYS A 8 -13.06 6.51 -13.49
CA LYS A 8 -12.85 6.76 -12.06
C LYS A 8 -13.57 5.69 -11.21
N LEU A 9 -12.82 5.01 -10.33
CA LEU A 9 -13.39 4.05 -9.38
C LEU A 9 -13.82 4.80 -8.11
N GLY A 10 -15.08 4.61 -7.67
CA GLY A 10 -15.57 5.21 -6.43
C GLY A 10 -14.87 4.63 -5.19
N CYS A 11 -14.70 5.43 -4.13
CA CYS A 11 -14.01 5.01 -2.90
C CYS A 11 -14.61 3.74 -2.27
N ILE A 12 -15.94 3.64 -2.18
CA ILE A 12 -16.64 2.48 -1.61
C ILE A 12 -16.45 1.24 -2.48
N GLN A 13 -16.54 1.41 -3.80
CA GLN A 13 -16.30 0.32 -4.75
C GLN A 13 -14.85 -0.17 -4.67
N ALA A 14 -13.88 0.74 -4.55
CA ALA A 14 -12.47 0.40 -4.40
C ALA A 14 -12.21 -0.47 -3.17
N VAL A 15 -12.77 -0.10 -2.01
CA VAL A 15 -12.67 -0.87 -0.76
C VAL A 15 -13.28 -2.26 -0.94
N PHE A 16 -14.47 -2.34 -1.52
CA PHE A 16 -15.16 -3.60 -1.71
C PHE A 16 -14.45 -4.55 -2.69
N GLU A 17 -13.95 -4.02 -3.81
CA GLU A 17 -13.16 -4.78 -4.77
C GLU A 17 -11.82 -5.23 -4.18
N ALA A 18 -11.19 -4.38 -3.34
CA ALA A 18 -9.98 -4.72 -2.61
C ALA A 18 -10.20 -5.88 -1.62
N ILE A 19 -11.28 -5.83 -0.83
CA ILE A 19 -11.68 -6.89 0.12
C ILE A 19 -11.97 -8.21 -0.62
N ARG A 20 -12.73 -8.15 -1.72
CA ARG A 20 -13.06 -9.33 -2.53
C ARG A 20 -11.87 -9.87 -3.32
N GLY A 21 -10.75 -9.15 -3.34
CA GLY A 21 -9.54 -9.55 -4.07
C GLY A 21 -9.74 -9.61 -5.58
N LYS A 22 -10.74 -8.90 -6.12
CA LYS A 22 -11.13 -8.93 -7.55
C LYS A 22 -9.93 -8.53 -8.41
N SER A 23 -9.82 -9.12 -9.61
CA SER A 23 -8.73 -8.77 -10.52
C SER A 23 -8.94 -7.37 -11.08
N ILE A 24 -7.94 -6.51 -10.91
CA ILE A 24 -7.82 -5.21 -11.56
C ILE A 24 -7.47 -5.48 -13.03
N SER A 25 -8.45 -5.42 -13.92
CA SER A 25 -8.19 -5.50 -15.36
C SER A 25 -9.21 -4.65 -16.09
N PHE A 26 -8.94 -3.35 -16.11
CA PHE A 26 -9.82 -2.37 -16.74
C PHE A 26 -9.20 -1.81 -18.02
N PHE A 27 -7.88 -1.72 -18.08
CA PHE A 27 -7.15 -1.44 -19.31
C PHE A 27 -6.50 -2.72 -19.88
N PRO A 28 -6.24 -2.76 -21.20
CA PRO A 28 -6.53 -1.74 -22.22
C PRO A 28 -8.00 -1.72 -22.70
N ARG A 29 -8.50 -0.56 -23.13
CA ARG A 29 -9.85 -0.40 -23.71
C ARG A 29 -9.74 -0.08 -25.20
N VAL A 30 -10.53 -0.74 -26.03
CA VAL A 30 -10.58 -0.52 -27.48
C VAL A 30 -12.05 -0.40 -27.91
N ASP A 31 -12.32 0.34 -28.98
CA ASP A 31 -13.66 0.44 -29.55
C ASP A 31 -14.17 -0.96 -29.93
N ASP A 32 -15.38 -1.27 -29.46
CA ASP A 32 -16.03 -2.52 -29.80
C ASP A 32 -16.51 -2.45 -31.25
N ASN A 33 -15.87 -3.23 -32.12
CA ASN A 33 -16.28 -3.38 -33.53
C ASN A 33 -17.73 -3.86 -33.68
N ARG A 34 -18.35 -4.41 -32.62
CA ARG A 34 -19.76 -4.86 -32.62
C ARG A 34 -20.75 -3.80 -32.12
N ALA A 35 -20.28 -2.75 -31.46
CA ALA A 35 -21.11 -1.67 -30.92
C ALA A 35 -20.31 -0.34 -30.95
N PRO A 36 -20.39 0.43 -32.05
CA PRO A 36 -19.63 1.67 -32.19
C PRO A 36 -19.99 2.65 -31.05
N GLY A 37 -18.96 3.11 -30.33
CA GLY A 37 -19.09 3.99 -29.16
C GLY A 37 -19.04 3.29 -27.81
N LYS A 38 -18.98 1.95 -27.76
CA LYS A 38 -18.80 1.19 -26.50
C LYS A 38 -17.38 0.62 -26.43
N LEU A 39 -16.66 0.94 -25.36
CA LEU A 39 -15.30 0.45 -25.15
C LEU A 39 -15.30 -0.94 -24.49
N ARG A 40 -14.62 -1.90 -25.12
CA ARG A 40 -14.38 -3.25 -24.58
C ARG A 40 -13.00 -3.32 -23.94
N THR A 41 -12.89 -4.01 -22.80
CA THR A 41 -11.59 -4.39 -22.24
C THR A 41 -10.95 -5.48 -23.09
N LEU A 42 -9.77 -5.21 -23.62
CA LEU A 42 -8.98 -6.20 -24.34
C LEU A 42 -8.27 -7.10 -23.35
N THR A 43 -8.20 -8.39 -23.66
CA THR A 43 -7.32 -9.29 -22.92
C THR A 43 -5.86 -9.02 -23.30
N ASP A 44 -4.93 -9.25 -22.37
CA ASP A 44 -3.48 -9.06 -22.61
C ASP A 44 -3.03 -9.81 -23.88
N LYS A 45 -3.59 -11.00 -24.13
CA LYS A 45 -3.30 -11.78 -25.33
C LYS A 45 -3.77 -11.10 -26.62
N GLU A 46 -4.99 -10.57 -26.64
CA GLU A 46 -5.50 -9.83 -27.80
C GLU A 46 -4.69 -8.56 -28.07
N ALA A 47 -4.22 -7.89 -27.01
CA ALA A 47 -3.36 -6.70 -27.14
C ALA A 47 -1.98 -7.05 -27.71
N ILE A 48 -1.36 -8.11 -27.19
CA ILE A 48 -0.10 -8.65 -27.70
C ILE A 48 -0.25 -9.02 -29.18
N ASP A 49 -1.28 -9.80 -29.53
CA ASP A 49 -1.50 -10.29 -30.90
C ASP A 49 -1.76 -9.11 -31.88
N ALA A 50 -2.48 -8.06 -31.44
CA ALA A 50 -2.73 -6.88 -32.26
C ALA A 50 -1.46 -6.04 -32.52
N ILE A 51 -0.65 -5.81 -31.47
CA ILE A 51 0.63 -5.11 -31.60
C ILE A 51 1.59 -5.94 -32.46
N ASP A 52 1.67 -7.24 -32.18
CA ASP A 52 2.50 -8.18 -32.92
C ASP A 52 2.21 -8.15 -34.43
N THR A 53 0.93 -8.24 -34.80
CA THR A 53 0.51 -8.23 -36.21
C THR A 53 0.97 -6.95 -36.93
N ARG A 54 0.96 -5.80 -36.24
CA ARG A 54 1.43 -4.53 -36.80
C ARG A 54 2.96 -4.44 -36.83
N VAL A 55 3.64 -4.90 -35.77
CA VAL A 55 5.10 -4.85 -35.68
C VAL A 55 5.78 -5.80 -36.67
N LYS A 56 5.17 -6.96 -36.96
CA LYS A 56 5.64 -7.90 -38.01
C LYS A 56 5.68 -7.30 -39.42
N GLN A 57 4.95 -6.21 -39.66
CA GLN A 57 4.98 -5.51 -40.95
C GLN A 57 6.16 -4.54 -41.06
N LEU A 58 6.88 -4.26 -39.97
CA LEU A 58 8.10 -3.46 -40.03
C LEU A 58 9.26 -4.32 -40.56
N ALA A 59 9.81 -3.90 -41.69
CA ALA A 59 11.10 -4.36 -42.21
C ALA A 59 12.11 -3.19 -42.18
N PRO A 60 12.59 -2.80 -40.99
CA PRO A 60 13.49 -1.65 -40.85
C PRO A 60 14.87 -1.97 -41.41
N ASP A 61 15.48 -0.99 -42.08
CA ASP A 61 16.91 -0.97 -42.38
C ASP A 61 17.76 -0.97 -41.08
N LYS A 62 19.05 -1.30 -41.19
CA LYS A 62 19.92 -1.47 -40.01
C LYS A 62 20.02 -0.22 -39.15
N ASP A 63 20.10 0.96 -39.77
CA ASP A 63 20.28 2.23 -39.06
C ASP A 63 18.96 2.67 -38.40
N SER A 64 17.82 2.52 -39.08
CA SER A 64 16.51 2.78 -38.46
C SER A 64 16.16 1.78 -37.35
N LEU A 65 16.63 0.53 -37.44
CA LEU A 65 16.45 -0.48 -36.41
C LEU A 65 17.18 -0.11 -35.11
N GLU A 66 18.42 0.39 -35.19
CA GLU A 66 19.15 0.83 -34.00
C GLU A 66 18.52 2.06 -33.35
N ALA A 67 18.08 3.03 -34.15
CA ALA A 67 17.35 4.20 -33.65
C ALA A 67 16.02 3.79 -32.99
N ALA A 68 15.24 2.91 -33.62
CA ALA A 68 13.97 2.42 -33.07
C ALA A 68 14.17 1.63 -31.77
N LEU A 69 15.22 0.79 -31.70
CA LEU A 69 15.58 0.06 -30.49
C LEU A 69 15.89 1.00 -29.33
N LYS A 70 16.65 2.06 -29.58
CA LYS A 70 16.97 3.07 -28.56
C LYS A 70 15.69 3.72 -28.02
N VAL A 71 14.82 4.20 -28.91
CA VAL A 71 13.56 4.85 -28.51
C VAL A 71 12.62 3.89 -27.77
N ALA A 72 12.53 2.63 -28.22
CA ALA A 72 11.69 1.63 -27.57
C ALA A 72 12.20 1.28 -26.17
N ARG A 73 13.52 1.22 -25.99
CA ARG A 73 14.15 1.06 -24.67
C ARG A 73 13.90 2.26 -23.77
N GLU A 74 14.11 3.48 -24.26
CA GLU A 74 13.82 4.70 -23.51
C GLU A 74 12.35 4.76 -23.07
N SER A 75 11.44 4.33 -23.93
CA SER A 75 10.01 4.26 -23.60
C SER A 75 9.72 3.24 -22.49
N LEU A 76 10.38 2.06 -22.53
CA LEU A 76 10.27 1.04 -21.49
C LEU A 76 10.81 1.55 -20.15
N ASP A 77 11.96 2.23 -20.18
CA ASP A 77 12.61 2.79 -19.00
C ASP A 77 11.72 3.88 -18.38
N GLU A 78 11.08 4.73 -19.19
CA GLU A 78 10.17 5.78 -18.72
C GLU A 78 8.92 5.22 -18.03
N VAL A 79 8.23 4.23 -18.62
CA VAL A 79 7.04 3.64 -17.98
C VAL A 79 7.40 2.86 -16.71
N THR A 80 8.60 2.28 -16.66
CA THR A 80 9.12 1.62 -15.46
C THR A 80 9.40 2.64 -14.36
N ALA A 81 10.12 3.72 -14.69
CA ALA A 81 10.39 4.83 -13.77
C ALA A 81 9.10 5.48 -13.24
N GLN A 82 8.09 5.66 -14.11
CA GLN A 82 6.79 6.17 -13.71
C GLN A 82 6.08 5.23 -12.72
N THR A 83 6.18 3.91 -12.94
CA THR A 83 5.62 2.91 -12.01
C THR A 83 6.28 3.02 -10.64
N ASP A 84 7.62 3.03 -10.61
CA ASP A 84 8.41 3.10 -9.38
C ASP A 84 8.16 4.40 -8.62
N TYR A 85 8.00 5.51 -9.35
CA TYR A 85 7.63 6.79 -8.76
C TYR A 85 6.28 6.75 -8.06
N GLN A 86 5.24 6.16 -8.67
CA GLN A 86 3.91 6.08 -8.07
C GLN A 86 3.87 5.12 -6.87
N ASP A 87 4.50 3.95 -6.99
CA ASP A 87 4.59 2.99 -5.89
C ASP A 87 5.41 3.58 -4.72
N GLY A 88 6.49 4.32 -5.03
CA GLY A 88 7.28 5.06 -4.05
C GLY A 88 6.50 6.16 -3.33
N LYS A 89 5.70 6.95 -4.07
CA LYS A 89 4.82 7.98 -3.50
C LYS A 89 3.78 7.36 -2.56
N ALA A 90 3.12 6.27 -2.99
CA ALA A 90 2.13 5.58 -2.19
C ALA A 90 2.73 4.97 -0.90
N THR A 91 3.93 4.39 -1.00
CA THR A 91 4.66 3.86 0.16
C THR A 91 4.99 4.95 1.17
N ARG A 92 5.47 6.11 0.73
CA ARG A 92 5.74 7.26 1.63
C ARG A 92 4.48 7.71 2.39
N LEU A 93 3.33 7.76 1.71
CA LEU A 93 2.06 8.12 2.34
C LEU A 93 1.64 7.08 3.40
N LEU A 94 1.79 5.79 3.13
CA LEU A 94 1.52 4.73 4.10
C LEU A 94 2.42 4.83 5.34
N THR A 95 3.70 5.14 5.15
CA THR A 95 4.65 5.33 6.24
C THR A 95 4.22 6.47 7.17
N ILE A 96 3.86 7.63 6.61
CA ILE A 96 3.37 8.77 7.38
C ILE A 96 2.11 8.37 8.17
N LEU A 97 1.15 7.73 7.51
CA LEU A 97 -0.08 7.28 8.17
C LEU A 97 0.18 6.27 9.30
N THR A 98 1.19 5.41 9.13
CA THR A 98 1.59 4.43 10.16
C THR A 98 2.11 5.14 11.41
N PHE A 99 3.00 6.14 11.25
CA PHE A 99 3.50 6.92 12.38
C PHE A 99 2.39 7.73 13.06
N MET A 100 1.51 8.35 12.27
CA MET A 100 0.35 9.08 12.80
C MET A 100 -0.60 8.14 13.57
N SER A 101 -0.81 6.91 13.08
CA SER A 101 -1.65 5.90 13.75
C SER A 101 -1.03 5.40 15.05
N ALA A 102 0.29 5.22 15.09
CA ALA A 102 1.00 4.84 16.32
C ALA A 102 0.89 5.95 17.39
N PHE A 103 1.12 7.20 16.99
CA PHE A 103 0.98 8.35 17.88
C PHE A 103 -0.46 8.53 18.37
N SER A 104 -1.44 8.45 17.47
CA SER A 104 -2.85 8.61 17.83
C SER A 104 -3.34 7.45 18.70
N GLY A 105 -2.86 6.22 18.50
CA GLY A 105 -3.15 5.08 19.37
C GLY A 105 -2.66 5.27 20.81
N LEU A 106 -1.44 5.81 20.98
CA LEU A 106 -0.91 6.17 22.31
C LEU A 106 -1.78 7.25 22.98
N ALA A 107 -2.10 8.32 22.24
CA ALA A 107 -2.91 9.42 22.76
C ALA A 107 -4.35 8.96 23.08
N PHE A 108 -4.93 8.09 22.25
CA PHE A 108 -6.24 7.49 22.50
C PHE A 108 -6.24 6.60 23.74
N THR A 109 -5.16 5.85 24.00
CA THR A 109 -5.03 5.06 25.23
C THR A 109 -5.16 5.97 26.46
N ARG A 110 -4.46 7.11 26.46
CA ARG A 110 -4.56 8.11 27.55
C ARG A 110 -5.95 8.72 27.67
N LEU A 111 -6.60 9.03 26.55
CA LEU A 111 -7.99 9.49 26.53
C LEU A 111 -8.91 8.43 27.14
N SER A 112 -8.78 7.16 26.75
CA SER A 112 -9.65 6.09 27.22
C SER A 112 -9.47 5.76 28.71
N ASP A 113 -8.25 5.92 29.22
CA ASP A 113 -7.94 5.74 30.64
C ASP A 113 -8.49 6.87 31.52
N GLY A 114 -8.37 8.13 31.07
CA GLY A 114 -8.85 9.30 31.83
C GLY A 114 -10.36 9.53 31.70
N TYR A 115 -10.94 9.10 30.57
CA TYR A 115 -12.31 9.36 30.19
C TYR A 115 -13.00 8.08 29.69
N PRO A 116 -13.22 7.08 30.57
CA PRO A 116 -14.01 5.91 30.22
C PRO A 116 -15.46 6.30 29.95
N LEU A 117 -16.13 5.51 29.10
CA LEU A 117 -17.54 5.72 28.73
C LEU A 117 -18.50 5.68 29.94
N SER A 118 -18.07 5.15 31.09
CA SER A 118 -18.84 5.18 32.34
C SER A 118 -19.03 6.58 32.93
N ILE A 119 -18.27 7.59 32.49
CA ILE A 119 -18.45 9.01 32.89
C ILE A 119 -19.70 9.62 32.28
N ILE A 120 -20.23 9.01 31.21
CA ILE A 120 -21.36 9.55 30.47
C ILE A 120 -22.56 9.74 31.40
N SER A 121 -22.95 10.99 31.58
CA SER A 121 -24.10 11.37 32.40
C SER A 121 -24.92 12.42 31.68
N TRP A 122 -26.23 12.18 31.63
CA TRP A 122 -27.22 13.02 30.96
C TRP A 122 -28.05 13.87 31.93
N ALA A 123 -27.65 13.91 33.22
CA ALA A 123 -28.43 14.55 34.27
C ALA A 123 -28.52 16.09 34.10
N ASP A 124 -27.41 16.73 33.73
CA ASP A 124 -27.32 18.19 33.58
C ASP A 124 -26.91 18.60 32.16
N LYS A 125 -27.32 19.79 31.70
CA LYS A 125 -26.96 20.32 30.37
C LYS A 125 -25.45 20.36 30.15
N TRP A 126 -24.67 20.77 31.16
CA TRP A 126 -23.20 20.81 31.07
C TRP A 126 -22.59 19.41 31.00
N SER A 127 -23.13 18.47 31.80
CA SER A 127 -22.74 17.06 31.77
C SER A 127 -23.06 16.40 30.43
N ALA A 128 -24.20 16.74 29.81
CA ALA A 128 -24.60 16.24 28.50
C ALA A 128 -23.66 16.72 27.39
N VAL A 129 -23.24 18.00 27.42
CA VAL A 129 -22.26 18.54 26.46
C VAL A 129 -20.90 17.84 26.60
N ASN A 130 -20.41 17.69 27.84
CA ASN A 130 -19.14 17.00 28.11
C ASN A 130 -19.19 15.52 27.69
N SER A 131 -20.29 14.83 27.99
CA SER A 131 -20.52 13.44 27.57
C SER A 131 -20.57 13.31 26.05
N GLY A 132 -21.24 14.26 25.37
CA GLY A 132 -21.26 14.35 23.91
C GLY A 132 -19.86 14.52 23.32
N LEU A 133 -19.02 15.36 23.93
CA LEU A 133 -17.65 15.60 23.49
C LEU A 133 -16.79 14.32 23.58
N VAL A 134 -16.92 13.55 24.67
CA VAL A 134 -16.26 12.26 24.83
C VAL A 134 -16.74 11.28 23.76
N ILE A 135 -18.05 11.12 23.58
CA ILE A 135 -18.62 10.22 22.56
C ILE A 135 -18.12 10.59 21.15
N VAL A 136 -18.16 11.87 20.79
CA VAL A 136 -17.68 12.37 19.50
C VAL A 136 -16.20 12.07 19.31
N SER A 137 -15.37 12.22 20.36
CA SER A 137 -13.96 11.85 20.28
C SER A 137 -13.76 10.35 19.98
N TYR A 138 -14.49 9.46 20.65
CA TYR A 138 -14.42 8.02 20.37
C TYR A 138 -14.89 7.67 18.96
N LEU A 139 -15.98 8.29 18.50
CA LEU A 139 -16.50 8.08 17.14
C LEU A 139 -15.54 8.59 16.07
N LEU A 140 -14.91 9.75 16.27
CA LEU A 140 -13.90 10.29 15.35
C LEU A 140 -12.66 9.40 15.29
N PHE A 141 -12.20 8.87 16.43
CA PHE A 141 -11.09 7.94 16.46
C PHE A 141 -11.42 6.63 15.74
N ALA A 142 -12.61 6.08 15.97
CA ALA A 142 -13.08 4.88 15.28
C ALA A 142 -13.20 5.12 13.76
N ALA A 143 -13.76 6.26 13.35
CA ALA A 143 -13.83 6.65 11.94
C ALA A 143 -12.44 6.79 11.30
N PHE A 144 -11.50 7.43 12.00
CA PHE A 144 -10.10 7.49 11.58
C PHE A 144 -9.52 6.09 11.38
N ALA A 145 -9.64 5.18 12.35
CA ALA A 145 -9.08 3.84 12.28
C ALA A 145 -9.66 3.03 11.12
N LEU A 146 -10.98 3.11 10.90
CA LEU A 146 -11.66 2.44 9.79
C LEU A 146 -11.23 2.99 8.42
N LEU A 147 -11.16 4.32 8.28
CA LEU A 147 -10.72 4.96 7.04
C LEU A 147 -9.24 4.68 6.76
N ALA A 148 -8.37 4.79 7.77
CA ALA A 148 -6.95 4.52 7.64
C ALA A 148 -6.69 3.08 7.19
N THR A 149 -7.36 2.11 7.84
CA THR A 149 -7.25 0.68 7.49
C THR A 149 -7.80 0.41 6.08
N SER A 150 -8.95 1.00 5.73
CA SER A 150 -9.55 0.85 4.41
C SER A 150 -8.67 1.44 3.30
N GLY A 151 -8.10 2.63 3.52
CA GLY A 151 -7.18 3.27 2.59
C GLY A 151 -5.92 2.43 2.40
N ALA A 152 -5.32 1.93 3.50
CA ALA A 152 -4.16 1.05 3.43
C ALA A 152 -4.45 -0.26 2.67
N LEU A 153 -5.62 -0.86 2.88
CA LEU A 153 -6.05 -2.06 2.17
C LEU A 153 -6.14 -1.84 0.65
N VAL A 154 -6.75 -0.73 0.23
CA VAL A 154 -6.86 -0.38 -1.20
C VAL A 154 -5.48 -0.10 -1.79
N THR A 155 -4.62 0.64 -1.09
CA THR A 155 -3.23 0.88 -1.53
C THR A 155 -2.45 -0.43 -1.68
N PHE A 156 -2.54 -1.33 -0.69
CA PHE A 156 -1.88 -2.64 -0.77
C PHE A 156 -2.42 -3.48 -1.93
N HIS A 157 -3.74 -3.46 -2.14
CA HIS A 157 -4.37 -4.14 -3.26
C HIS A 157 -3.85 -3.63 -4.61
N ALA A 158 -3.65 -2.32 -4.75
CA ALA A 158 -3.13 -1.68 -5.96
C ALA A 158 -1.64 -1.97 -6.20
N ILE A 159 -0.80 -1.91 -5.16
CA ILE A 159 0.65 -2.09 -5.28
C ILE A 159 1.04 -3.56 -5.42
N ARG A 160 0.20 -4.50 -4.95
CA ARG A 160 0.50 -5.94 -4.99
C ARG A 160 0.89 -6.37 -6.41
N ALA A 161 2.14 -6.81 -6.57
CA ALA A 161 2.65 -7.33 -7.82
C ALA A 161 1.80 -8.53 -8.29
N ARG A 162 0.93 -8.31 -9.28
CA ARG A 162 0.18 -9.36 -9.97
C ARG A 162 0.58 -9.35 -11.44
N PHE A 163 1.22 -10.42 -11.89
CA PHE A 163 1.47 -10.67 -13.30
C PHE A 163 0.48 -11.72 -13.78
N ARG A 164 -0.33 -11.37 -14.79
CA ARG A 164 -1.43 -12.19 -15.30
C ARG A 164 -0.93 -13.04 -16.47
N TYR A 165 -0.32 -14.18 -16.17
CA TYR A 165 0.09 -15.12 -17.22
C TYR A 165 -0.25 -16.58 -16.85
N PRO A 166 -0.67 -17.43 -17.81
CA PRO A 166 -1.15 -18.80 -17.57
C PRO A 166 -0.09 -19.69 -16.92
N ARG A 167 -0.39 -20.40 -15.82
CA ARG A 167 0.59 -21.12 -14.96
C ARG A 167 1.31 -22.32 -15.59
N ALA A 168 1.04 -22.68 -16.84
CA ALA A 168 1.67 -23.83 -17.48
C ALA A 168 3.03 -23.45 -18.10
N ALA A 169 4.00 -24.36 -17.99
CA ALA A 169 5.23 -24.28 -18.79
C ALA A 169 4.86 -24.31 -20.28
N ALA A 170 5.45 -23.42 -21.08
CA ALA A 170 5.25 -23.43 -22.52
C ALA A 170 5.91 -24.70 -23.07
N LYS A 171 5.11 -25.72 -23.37
CA LYS A 171 5.60 -26.88 -24.12
C LYS A 171 5.84 -26.43 -25.56
N ASP A 172 7.06 -26.65 -26.03
CA ASP A 172 7.48 -26.60 -27.44
C ASP A 172 7.40 -25.24 -28.16
N LYS A 173 7.58 -24.12 -27.44
CA LYS A 173 7.63 -22.78 -28.06
C LYS A 173 8.90 -21.99 -27.67
N PRO A 174 9.42 -21.11 -28.55
CA PRO A 174 10.46 -20.14 -28.21
C PRO A 174 9.99 -19.20 -27.07
N PRO A 175 10.92 -18.51 -26.37
CA PRO A 175 10.56 -17.61 -25.28
C PRO A 175 9.55 -16.56 -25.77
N GLY A 176 8.44 -16.41 -25.06
CA GLY A 176 7.38 -15.46 -25.42
C GLY A 176 7.76 -13.98 -25.20
N SER A 177 8.88 -13.73 -24.51
CA SER A 177 9.51 -12.41 -24.33
C SER A 177 10.96 -12.64 -23.88
N MET A 178 11.85 -11.76 -24.35
CA MET A 178 13.28 -11.78 -23.99
C MET A 178 13.67 -10.82 -22.85
N LEU A 179 12.71 -10.06 -22.32
CA LEU A 179 12.98 -8.98 -21.38
C LEU A 179 12.29 -9.19 -20.03
N PHE A 180 11.09 -9.78 -20.01
CA PHE A 180 10.35 -10.01 -18.78
C PHE A 180 10.68 -11.36 -18.13
N TRP A 181 10.91 -11.31 -16.81
CA TRP A 181 11.21 -12.48 -15.99
C TRP A 181 10.23 -13.63 -16.17
N MET A 182 8.95 -13.35 -16.44
CA MET A 182 7.92 -14.39 -16.59
C MET A 182 7.98 -15.10 -17.95
N GLY A 183 8.40 -14.41 -19.03
CA GLY A 183 8.67 -15.02 -20.34
C GLY A 183 9.95 -15.85 -20.31
N ILE A 184 10.97 -15.34 -19.62
CA ILE A 184 12.26 -16.00 -19.43
C ILE A 184 12.12 -17.24 -18.53
N SER A 185 11.55 -17.10 -17.33
CA SER A 185 11.46 -18.18 -16.32
C SER A 185 10.57 -19.36 -16.72
N ARG A 186 9.68 -19.18 -17.70
CA ARG A 186 8.81 -20.24 -18.23
C ARG A 186 9.40 -20.97 -19.42
N THR A 187 10.55 -20.51 -19.91
CA THR A 187 11.31 -21.12 -20.99
C THR A 187 12.40 -21.99 -20.37
N GLN A 188 12.65 -23.17 -20.95
CA GLN A 188 13.77 -24.02 -20.49
C GLN A 188 15.12 -23.32 -20.72
N PRO A 189 16.12 -23.45 -19.83
CA PRO A 189 17.41 -22.76 -19.95
C PRO A 189 18.09 -22.96 -21.31
N ASN A 190 18.07 -24.18 -21.85
CA ASN A 190 18.66 -24.49 -23.16
C ASN A 190 17.94 -23.77 -24.30
N ARG A 191 16.62 -23.58 -24.20
CA ARG A 191 15.81 -22.90 -25.22
C ARG A 191 15.96 -21.38 -25.15
N TRP A 192 16.14 -20.86 -23.94
CA TRP A 192 16.51 -19.48 -23.73
C TRP A 192 17.87 -19.17 -24.36
N ALA A 193 18.89 -20.00 -24.11
CA ALA A 193 20.21 -19.85 -24.72
C ALA A 193 20.15 -19.94 -26.25
N ASN A 194 19.40 -20.91 -26.79
CA ASN A 194 19.26 -21.09 -28.23
C ASN A 194 18.54 -19.92 -28.94
N ALA A 195 17.84 -19.05 -28.22
CA ALA A 195 17.23 -17.86 -28.83
C ALA A 195 18.27 -16.80 -29.25
N PHE A 196 19.49 -16.87 -28.71
CA PHE A 196 20.59 -15.96 -29.03
C PHE A 196 21.53 -16.50 -30.10
N VAL A 197 21.45 -17.79 -30.40
CA VAL A 197 22.37 -18.50 -31.30
C VAL A 197 21.72 -18.63 -32.68
N ASP A 198 22.48 -18.35 -33.73
CA ASP A 198 22.00 -18.53 -35.10
C ASP A 198 21.76 -20.04 -35.38
N PRO A 199 20.57 -20.44 -35.86
CA PRO A 199 20.27 -21.83 -36.16
C PRO A 199 21.15 -22.44 -37.27
N GLY A 200 21.76 -21.62 -38.12
CA GLY A 200 22.70 -22.05 -39.16
C GLY A 200 24.17 -22.05 -38.74
N ASP A 201 24.53 -21.33 -37.65
CA ASP A 201 25.92 -21.21 -37.19
C ASP A 201 25.97 -20.94 -35.68
N ALA A 202 26.37 -21.96 -34.91
CA ALA A 202 26.44 -21.88 -33.45
C ALA A 202 27.44 -20.84 -32.92
N THR A 203 28.31 -20.30 -33.77
CA THR A 203 29.28 -19.25 -33.41
C THR A 203 28.76 -17.84 -33.62
N LYS A 204 27.60 -17.68 -34.25
CA LYS A 204 27.00 -16.38 -34.57
C LYS A 204 25.75 -16.11 -33.75
N VAL A 205 25.49 -14.81 -33.55
CA VAL A 205 24.27 -14.32 -32.91
C VAL A 205 23.14 -14.36 -33.92
N ALA A 206 21.94 -14.78 -33.49
CA ALA A 206 20.75 -14.82 -34.35
C ALA A 206 20.50 -13.45 -35.03
N ALA A 207 20.40 -13.45 -36.37
CA ALA A 207 20.27 -12.22 -37.16
C ALA A 207 18.99 -11.42 -36.84
N GLU A 208 17.92 -12.12 -36.44
CA GLU A 208 16.62 -11.53 -36.12
C GLU A 208 16.49 -11.05 -34.66
N LEU A 209 17.53 -11.27 -33.84
CA LEU A 209 17.49 -10.99 -32.40
C LEU A 209 17.11 -9.54 -32.12
N ARG A 210 17.72 -8.59 -32.84
CA ARG A 210 17.47 -7.15 -32.69
C ARG A 210 16.02 -6.79 -33.00
N THR A 211 15.45 -7.39 -34.03
CA THR A 211 14.05 -7.19 -34.42
C THR A 211 13.10 -7.75 -33.37
N GLU A 212 13.41 -8.92 -32.83
CA GLU A 212 12.61 -9.53 -31.76
C GLU A 212 12.69 -8.75 -30.44
N TYR A 213 13.86 -8.18 -30.12
CA TYR A 213 14.01 -7.25 -28.99
C TYR A 213 13.17 -5.99 -29.17
N LEU A 214 13.21 -5.36 -30.35
CA LEU A 214 12.38 -4.18 -30.64
C LEU A 214 10.90 -4.49 -30.41
N ARG A 215 10.43 -5.62 -30.92
CA ARG A 215 9.05 -6.08 -30.75
C ARG A 215 8.70 -6.31 -29.28
N ASN A 216 9.58 -6.97 -28.53
CA ASN A 216 9.39 -7.16 -27.09
C ASN A 216 9.33 -5.82 -26.35
N TYR A 217 10.23 -4.88 -26.62
CA TYR A 217 10.20 -3.54 -26.02
C TYR A 217 8.86 -2.82 -26.27
N ILE A 218 8.35 -2.84 -27.50
CA ILE A 218 7.09 -2.18 -27.86
C ILE A 218 5.90 -2.81 -27.13
N VAL A 219 5.77 -4.14 -27.19
CA VAL A 219 4.68 -4.87 -26.56
C VAL A 219 4.71 -4.66 -25.05
N GLU A 220 5.88 -4.74 -24.43
CA GLU A 220 6.04 -4.67 -22.99
C GLU A 220 5.81 -3.28 -22.45
N THR A 221 6.33 -2.26 -23.13
CA THR A 221 6.05 -0.85 -22.77
C THR A 221 4.55 -0.61 -22.70
N TYR A 222 3.80 -1.11 -23.69
CA TYR A 222 2.35 -1.00 -23.71
C TYR A 222 1.67 -1.74 -22.55
N LEU A 223 2.08 -2.99 -22.28
CA LEU A 223 1.50 -3.79 -21.19
C LEU A 223 1.79 -3.20 -19.81
N ILE A 224 2.99 -2.64 -19.60
CA ILE A 224 3.33 -1.94 -18.37
C ILE A 224 2.48 -0.69 -18.24
N ALA A 225 2.37 0.13 -19.29
CA ALA A 225 1.56 1.35 -19.27
C ALA A 225 0.09 1.05 -18.93
N ALA A 226 -0.50 0.02 -19.56
CA ALA A 226 -1.86 -0.41 -19.25
C ALA A 226 -2.01 -0.85 -17.77
N LYS A 227 -1.02 -1.57 -17.24
CA LYS A 227 -1.01 -1.98 -15.83
C LYS A 227 -0.84 -0.79 -14.89
N VAL A 228 -0.01 0.18 -15.23
CA VAL A 228 0.16 1.41 -14.45
C VAL A 228 -1.16 2.18 -14.38
N ALA A 229 -1.87 2.31 -15.51
CA ALA A 229 -3.18 2.94 -15.55
C ALA A 229 -4.18 2.22 -14.62
N ASP A 230 -4.19 0.89 -14.65
CA ASP A 230 -4.99 0.05 -13.75
C ASP A 230 -4.63 0.27 -12.26
N LYS A 231 -3.34 0.38 -11.91
CA LYS A 231 -2.90 0.71 -10.56
C LYS A 231 -3.38 2.10 -10.14
N MET A 232 -3.18 3.10 -10.99
CA MET A 232 -3.53 4.50 -10.72
C MET A 232 -5.02 4.66 -10.42
N ARG A 233 -5.87 3.89 -11.09
CA ARG A 233 -7.32 3.85 -10.86
C ARG A 233 -7.70 3.45 -9.43
N PHE A 234 -6.91 2.60 -8.78
CA PHE A 234 -7.10 2.22 -7.37
C PHE A 234 -6.33 3.13 -6.39
N LEU A 235 -5.20 3.70 -6.82
CA LEU A 235 -4.42 4.61 -5.98
C LEU A 235 -5.16 5.95 -5.74
N GLU A 236 -5.88 6.47 -6.72
CA GLU A 236 -6.67 7.71 -6.55
C GLU A 236 -7.72 7.61 -5.43
N PRO A 237 -8.65 6.62 -5.42
CA PRO A 237 -9.59 6.47 -4.32
C PRO A 237 -8.90 6.13 -3.01
N ALA A 238 -7.79 5.38 -3.02
CA ALA A 238 -7.02 5.12 -1.81
C ALA A 238 -6.49 6.42 -1.17
N GLN A 239 -5.90 7.31 -1.97
CA GLN A 239 -5.42 8.61 -1.52
C GLN A 239 -6.56 9.49 -0.98
N ARG A 240 -7.75 9.46 -1.60
CA ARG A 240 -8.93 10.18 -1.10
C ARG A 240 -9.39 9.65 0.26
N ILE A 241 -9.47 8.32 0.43
CA ILE A 241 -9.81 7.70 1.72
C ILE A 241 -8.77 8.05 2.78
N GLN A 242 -7.48 8.02 2.43
CA GLN A 242 -6.40 8.43 3.34
C GLN A 242 -6.49 9.92 3.72
N SER A 243 -6.86 10.79 2.78
CA SER A 243 -7.12 12.21 3.07
C SER A 243 -8.26 12.39 4.06
N TRP A 244 -9.37 11.65 3.90
CA TRP A 244 -10.46 11.65 4.88
C TRP A 244 -10.03 11.10 6.25
N ALA A 245 -9.17 10.08 6.29
CA ALA A 245 -8.61 9.59 7.53
C ALA A 245 -7.79 10.68 8.24
N ILE A 246 -6.92 11.38 7.52
CA ILE A 246 -6.12 12.48 8.07
C ILE A 246 -7.02 13.62 8.56
N ALA A 247 -8.07 13.96 7.82
CA ALA A 247 -9.04 14.97 8.25
C ALA A 247 -9.75 14.54 9.55
N ALA A 248 -10.25 13.30 9.62
CA ALA A 248 -10.87 12.75 10.82
C ALA A 248 -9.91 12.77 12.02
N LEU A 249 -8.63 12.43 11.80
CA LEU A 249 -7.59 12.50 12.83
C LEU A 249 -7.33 13.93 13.31
N PHE A 250 -7.27 14.89 12.38
CA PHE A 250 -7.06 16.30 12.72
C PHE A 250 -8.21 16.84 13.59
N PHE A 251 -9.47 16.57 13.20
CA PHE A 251 -10.63 16.93 14.02
C PHE A 251 -10.62 16.19 15.36
N TRP A 252 -10.23 14.93 15.38
CA TRP A 252 -10.10 14.15 16.61
C TRP A 252 -9.12 14.79 17.60
N ILE A 253 -7.96 15.29 17.13
CA ILE A 253 -6.98 15.97 17.99
C ILE A 253 -7.60 17.22 18.64
N ILE A 254 -8.32 18.03 17.87
CA ILE A 254 -8.98 19.26 18.37
C ILE A 254 -10.02 18.91 19.42
N ILE A 255 -10.91 17.94 19.13
CA ILE A 255 -11.96 17.52 20.06
C ILE A 255 -11.33 16.92 21.33
N THR A 256 -10.29 16.11 21.20
CA THR A 256 -9.58 15.50 22.34
C THR A 256 -8.90 16.55 23.22
N ALA A 257 -8.29 17.58 22.62
CA ALA A 257 -7.78 18.72 23.39
C ALA A 257 -8.89 19.44 24.15
N GLY A 258 -10.07 19.60 23.53
CA GLY A 258 -11.28 20.09 24.20
C GLY A 258 -11.70 19.21 25.38
N VAL A 259 -11.65 17.88 25.23
CA VAL A 259 -11.96 16.94 26.32
C VAL A 259 -11.01 17.17 27.50
N PHE A 260 -9.71 17.28 27.24
CA PHE A 260 -8.73 17.54 28.30
C PHE A 260 -8.87 18.91 28.95
N ALA A 261 -9.35 19.93 28.22
CA ALA A 261 -9.52 21.27 28.76
C ALA A 261 -10.81 21.43 29.60
N PHE A 262 -11.90 20.78 29.19
CA PHE A 262 -13.24 21.05 29.75
C PHE A 262 -13.83 19.91 30.58
N VAL A 263 -13.36 18.67 30.37
CA VAL A 263 -13.88 17.49 31.09
C VAL A 263 -12.90 17.10 32.17
N HIS A 264 -13.40 16.97 33.40
CA HIS A 264 -12.58 16.52 34.52
C HIS A 264 -12.34 15.02 34.40
N PRO A 265 -11.09 14.54 34.47
CA PRO A 265 -10.81 13.11 34.40
C PRO A 265 -11.40 12.41 35.63
N LEU A 266 -11.87 11.16 35.46
CA LEU A 266 -12.12 10.34 36.63
C LEU A 266 -10.78 10.11 37.33
N LYS A 267 -10.71 10.43 38.63
CA LYS A 267 -9.62 9.95 39.47
C LYS A 267 -9.71 8.43 39.48
N LYS A 268 -8.89 7.77 38.67
CA LYS A 268 -8.57 6.37 38.88
C LYS A 268 -7.91 6.33 40.26
N GLU A 269 -8.55 5.73 41.25
CA GLU A 269 -7.83 5.33 42.45
C GLU A 269 -6.62 4.55 41.96
N SER A 270 -5.43 5.06 42.27
CA SER A 270 -4.18 4.46 41.84
C SER A 270 -4.14 3.06 42.41
N ASN A 271 -4.53 2.06 41.62
CA ASN A 271 -4.15 0.69 41.88
C ASN A 271 -2.63 0.70 42.03
N SER A 272 -2.18 0.22 43.18
CA SER A 272 -0.81 0.26 43.67
C SER A 272 0.18 0.07 42.53
N VAL A 273 1.06 1.06 42.39
CA VAL A 273 2.33 0.95 41.66
C VAL A 273 2.83 -0.49 41.79
N ILE A 274 2.89 -1.23 40.68
CA ILE A 274 3.70 -2.44 40.62
C ILE A 274 5.11 -1.95 40.88
N ARG A 275 5.53 -2.07 42.14
CA ARG A 275 6.91 -1.92 42.56
C ARG A 275 7.65 -2.98 41.76
N ILE A 276 8.39 -2.54 40.75
CA ILE A 276 9.48 -3.34 40.20
C ILE A 276 10.45 -3.49 41.36
N GLU A 277 10.31 -4.57 42.13
CA GLU A 277 11.35 -5.02 43.03
C GLU A 277 12.51 -5.43 42.16
N THR A 278 13.42 -4.49 41.93
CA THR A 278 14.81 -4.86 41.70
C THR A 278 15.25 -5.68 42.90
N PRO A 279 15.79 -6.89 42.73
CA PRO A 279 16.27 -7.69 43.83
C PRO A 279 17.55 -7.05 44.32
N VAL A 280 17.42 -6.14 45.28
CA VAL A 280 18.54 -5.65 46.08
C VAL A 280 18.08 -5.70 47.52
N SER A 281 18.55 -6.77 48.17
CA SER A 281 18.91 -6.83 49.58
C SER A 281 17.86 -6.31 50.57
N SER A 282 17.30 -7.25 51.32
CA SER A 282 16.60 -7.06 52.59
C SER A 282 17.13 -5.89 53.43
N VAL A 283 16.37 -4.81 53.52
CA VAL A 283 16.50 -3.81 54.58
C VAL A 283 15.09 -3.46 55.07
N CYS A 284 14.76 -3.91 56.28
CA CYS A 284 13.56 -3.51 56.99
C CYS A 284 13.73 -2.07 57.48
N ILE A 285 12.94 -1.14 56.95
CA ILE A 285 12.80 0.20 57.52
C ILE A 285 11.63 0.15 58.50
N THR A 286 11.96 0.08 59.80
CA THR A 286 11.01 0.38 60.88
C THR A 286 11.09 1.85 61.25
N GLY A 287 9.94 2.54 61.24
CA GLY A 287 9.66 3.58 62.22
C GLY A 287 9.23 4.95 61.67
N GLY A 288 7.99 5.32 62.00
CA GLY A 288 7.75 6.41 62.96
C GLY A 288 7.83 7.85 62.46
N ASN A 289 6.71 8.57 62.64
CA ASN A 289 6.61 10.02 62.45
C ASN A 289 7.69 10.76 63.24
N ASN A 290 8.54 11.51 62.53
CA ASN A 290 9.05 12.86 62.85
C ASN A 290 10.46 13.08 62.27
N VAL A 291 10.51 13.95 61.24
CA VAL A 291 11.58 14.85 60.80
C VAL A 291 13.06 14.51 61.15
N SER A 292 13.83 14.36 60.06
CA SER A 292 15.26 14.70 59.87
C SER A 292 16.36 13.71 60.27
N THR A 293 17.23 13.51 59.27
CA THR A 293 18.66 13.15 59.28
C THR A 293 19.02 11.67 59.32
N ALA A 294 19.62 11.23 58.22
CA ALA A 294 20.30 9.97 58.03
C ALA A 294 21.52 9.83 58.94
N ALA A 295 21.57 8.77 59.76
CA ALA A 295 22.77 8.04 60.17
C ALA A 295 22.36 6.95 61.19
N ASN A 296 23.01 5.79 61.11
CA ASN A 296 22.98 4.66 62.05
C ASN A 296 21.94 3.56 61.77
N GLY A 297 22.20 2.76 60.74
CA GLY A 297 21.65 1.40 60.64
C GLY A 297 22.60 0.42 61.33
N GLN A 298 22.14 -0.25 62.40
CA GLN A 298 22.80 -1.44 62.97
C GLN A 298 22.12 -2.71 62.42
N PRO A 299 22.86 -3.78 62.10
CA PRO A 299 22.29 -5.00 61.55
C PRO A 299 21.54 -5.82 62.60
N CYS A 300 20.36 -6.34 62.22
CA CYS A 300 19.58 -7.26 63.05
C CYS A 300 20.36 -8.56 63.27
N GLY A 301 20.69 -8.85 64.52
CA GLY A 301 21.26 -10.13 64.96
C GLY A 301 20.23 -11.26 64.87
N VAL A 302 20.71 -12.43 64.48
CA VAL A 302 19.98 -13.71 64.43
C VAL A 302 19.65 -14.24 65.84
N SER A 303 18.54 -14.98 65.91
CA SER A 303 17.83 -15.60 67.03
C SER A 303 18.68 -16.33 68.10
N PRO A 304 18.05 -16.74 69.23
CA PRO A 304 17.24 -17.97 69.27
C PRO A 304 15.74 -17.75 69.52
#